data_AF-A0A9X2G7H2-F1
#
_entry.id   AF-A0A9X2G7H2-F1
#
_cell.length_a   1.000
_cell.length_b   1.000
_cell.length_c   1.000
_cell.angle_alpha   90.00
_cell.angle_beta   90.00
_cell.angle_gamma   90.00
#
_symmetry.space_group_name_H-M   'P 1'
#
loop_
_entity.id
_entity.type
_entity.pdbx_description
1 polymer ?
#
loop_
_entity_poly.entity_id
_entity_poly.type
_entity_poly.pdbx_seq_one_letter_code
_entity_poly.pdbx_strand_id
1 'polypeptide(L)'
;MDPTPREMAYQGWPVLSQNPAMYKRWDTYFEWVARYDDVFGLGTTKDQVRAAWETVMADLRRAPRGHVGPYEFILSTFDTMYSEGGWLNFTRAISDFVRRGHDTRLKSVVLNLGSPGNDNFLSIFNAVSCTDSPWPADKETWERDAAEHVAWYPNFAVWYNSWCNAACQNWPVAA
;
A
#
# COMPACT_ATOMS: atom_id res chain seq x y z
N MET A 1 28.31 -8.56 -10.80
CA MET A 1 26.85 -8.37 -10.86
C MET A 1 26.29 -9.44 -11.76
N ASP A 2 25.29 -10.18 -11.30
CA ASP A 2 24.50 -11.06 -12.17
C ASP A 2 23.63 -10.16 -13.05
N PRO A 3 23.71 -10.25 -14.39
CA PRO A 3 22.83 -9.49 -15.30
C PRO A 3 21.44 -10.14 -15.45
N THR A 4 21.21 -11.31 -14.85
CA THR A 4 19.98 -12.11 -14.92
C THR A 4 19.41 -12.53 -13.54
N PRO A 5 19.39 -11.66 -12.50
CA PRO A 5 18.88 -12.06 -11.21
C PRO A 5 17.44 -12.51 -11.34
N ARG A 6 17.17 -13.70 -10.81
CA ARG A 6 15.81 -14.30 -10.81
C ARG A 6 14.83 -13.53 -9.94
N GLU A 7 15.33 -12.68 -9.03
CA GLU A 7 14.56 -11.80 -8.15
C GLU A 7 14.32 -10.42 -8.80
N MET A 8 13.86 -10.40 -10.04
CA MET A 8 13.39 -9.17 -10.71
C MET A 8 11.89 -9.23 -10.97
N ALA A 9 11.28 -8.05 -11.14
CA ALA A 9 9.86 -7.89 -11.42
C ALA A 9 8.98 -8.73 -10.48
N TYR A 10 8.16 -9.64 -11.02
CA TYR A 10 7.18 -10.40 -10.25
C TYR A 10 7.78 -11.11 -9.01
N GLN A 11 8.93 -11.76 -9.14
CA GLN A 11 9.59 -12.43 -8.01
C GLN A 11 10.27 -11.43 -7.03
N GLY A 12 10.58 -10.23 -7.52
CA GLY A 12 11.31 -9.19 -6.81
C GLY A 12 10.45 -8.05 -6.26
N TRP A 13 11.06 -6.85 -6.24
CA TRP A 13 10.57 -5.67 -5.52
C TRP A 13 9.23 -5.08 -5.97
N PRO A 14 8.62 -5.33 -7.15
CA PRO A 14 7.25 -4.87 -7.33
C PRO A 14 6.19 -5.80 -6.74
N VAL A 15 6.47 -7.07 -6.44
CA VAL A 15 5.42 -8.01 -5.98
C VAL A 15 5.87 -8.93 -4.83
N LEU A 16 6.43 -10.10 -5.12
CA LEU A 16 6.52 -11.17 -4.11
C LEU A 16 7.48 -10.83 -2.97
N SER A 17 8.67 -10.29 -3.25
CA SER A 17 9.62 -9.93 -2.20
C SER A 17 9.24 -8.62 -1.48
N GLN A 18 8.39 -7.80 -2.10
CA GLN A 18 7.92 -6.55 -1.49
C GLN A 18 6.84 -6.78 -0.44
N ASN A 19 5.96 -7.76 -0.64
CA ASN A 19 4.92 -8.13 0.32
C ASN A 19 5.46 -8.30 1.77
N PRO A 20 6.47 -9.15 2.04
CA PRO A 20 7.04 -9.30 3.38
C PRO A 20 7.80 -8.04 3.85
N ALA A 21 8.51 -7.35 2.96
CA ALA A 21 9.26 -6.14 3.30
C ALA A 21 8.32 -5.03 3.77
N MET A 22 7.20 -4.87 3.06
CA MET A 22 6.18 -3.88 3.37
C MET A 22 5.45 -4.22 4.68
N TYR A 23 5.15 -5.50 4.90
CA TYR A 23 4.60 -5.94 6.17
C TYR A 23 5.52 -5.59 7.34
N LYS A 24 6.83 -5.86 7.22
CA LYS A 24 7.81 -5.52 8.27
C LYS A 24 7.84 -4.02 8.56
N ARG A 25 7.78 -3.17 7.53
CA ARG A 25 7.70 -1.71 7.70
C ARG A 25 6.42 -1.29 8.40
N TRP A 26 5.30 -1.88 8.02
CA TRP A 26 4.00 -1.59 8.64
C TRP A 26 3.92 -2.02 10.11
N ASP A 27 4.47 -3.19 10.45
CA ASP A 27 4.57 -3.65 11.84
C ASP A 27 5.47 -2.74 12.68
N THR A 28 6.60 -2.29 12.12
CA THR A 28 7.49 -1.31 12.76
C THR A 28 6.80 0.03 12.97
N TYR A 29 6.02 0.49 11.98
CA TYR A 29 5.24 1.71 12.08
C TYR A 29 4.21 1.62 13.21
N PHE A 30 3.47 0.51 13.32
CA PHE A 30 2.50 0.33 14.41
C PHE A 30 3.17 0.30 15.78
N GLU A 31 4.35 -0.33 15.89
CA GLU A 31 5.13 -0.28 17.13
C GLU A 31 5.52 1.15 17.49
N TRP A 32 6.00 1.91 16.50
CA TRP A 32 6.39 3.30 16.70
C TRP A 32 5.19 4.15 17.15
N VAL A 33 4.04 4.05 16.48
CA VAL A 33 2.83 4.80 16.87
C VAL A 33 2.40 4.46 18.29
N ALA A 34 2.43 3.17 18.66
CA ALA A 34 2.04 2.71 19.99
C ALA A 34 2.92 3.29 21.12
N ARG A 35 4.20 3.57 20.83
CA ARG A 35 5.10 4.25 21.79
C ARG A 35 4.75 5.72 22.03
N TYR A 36 3.97 6.34 21.15
CA TYR A 36 3.57 7.75 21.21
C TYR A 36 2.05 7.91 21.35
N ASP A 37 1.40 7.05 22.13
CA ASP A 37 -0.04 7.13 22.39
C ASP A 37 -0.45 8.44 23.09
N ASP A 38 0.44 9.04 23.87
CA ASP A 38 0.25 10.37 24.46
C ASP A 38 0.07 11.47 23.39
N VAL A 39 0.66 11.29 22.21
CA VAL A 39 0.51 12.19 21.06
C VAL A 39 -0.70 11.80 20.20
N PHE A 40 -0.85 10.51 19.90
CA PHE A 40 -1.82 10.05 18.89
C PHE A 40 -3.15 9.59 19.49
N GLY A 41 -3.17 9.01 20.69
CA GLY A 41 -4.36 8.45 21.32
C GLY A 41 -5.00 7.34 20.49
N LEU A 42 -4.17 6.48 19.88
CA LEU A 42 -4.59 5.37 19.02
C LEU A 42 -4.42 4.00 19.71
N GLY A 43 -3.91 4.00 20.93
CA GLY A 43 -3.58 2.82 21.72
C GLY A 43 -2.08 2.63 21.95
N THR A 44 -1.76 1.87 22.99
CA THR A 44 -0.40 1.57 23.45
C THR A 44 0.14 0.24 22.93
N THR A 45 -0.65 -0.47 22.10
CA THR A 45 -0.22 -1.73 21.45
C THR A 45 -0.37 -1.66 19.93
N LYS A 46 0.42 -2.47 19.22
CA LYS A 46 0.34 -2.59 17.75
C LYS A 46 -1.07 -2.95 17.27
N ASP A 47 -1.76 -3.81 17.99
CA ASP A 47 -3.10 -4.27 17.63
C ASP A 47 -4.15 -3.16 17.78
N GLN A 48 -4.02 -2.28 18.78
CA GLN A 48 -4.90 -1.13 18.92
C GLN A 48 -4.68 -0.11 17.79
N VAL A 49 -3.41 0.15 17.45
CA VAL A 49 -3.09 1.04 16.31
C VAL A 49 -3.58 0.45 14.99
N ARG A 50 -3.44 -0.87 14.80
CA ARG A 50 -3.99 -1.58 13.64
C ARG A 50 -5.51 -1.43 13.59
N ALA A 51 -6.21 -1.65 14.68
CA ALA A 51 -7.66 -1.49 14.76
C ALA A 51 -8.11 -0.05 14.42
N ALA A 52 -7.32 0.96 14.81
CA ALA A 52 -7.58 2.35 14.42
C ALA A 52 -7.44 2.54 12.89
N TRP A 53 -6.40 1.99 12.27
CA TRP A 53 -6.24 2.02 10.81
C TRP A 53 -7.40 1.30 10.10
N GLU A 54 -7.80 0.12 10.61
CA GLU A 54 -8.92 -0.66 10.08
C GLU A 54 -10.26 0.07 10.20
N THR A 55 -10.44 0.87 11.26
CA THR A 55 -11.61 1.75 11.44
C THR A 55 -11.70 2.78 10.32
N VAL A 56 -10.59 3.43 9.96
CA VAL A 56 -10.53 4.36 8.81
C VAL A 56 -10.92 3.62 7.53
N MET A 57 -10.31 2.47 7.26
CA MET A 57 -10.63 1.66 6.08
C MET A 57 -12.10 1.25 5.99
N ALA A 58 -12.68 0.81 7.11
CA ALA A 58 -14.08 0.40 7.16
C ALA A 58 -15.02 1.58 6.89
N ASP A 59 -14.69 2.77 7.41
CA ASP A 59 -15.47 3.98 7.15
C ASP A 59 -15.39 4.40 5.67
N LEU A 60 -14.17 4.44 5.11
CA LEU A 60 -13.95 4.81 3.70
C LEU A 60 -14.59 3.83 2.71
N ARG A 61 -14.68 2.54 3.05
CA ARG A 61 -15.42 1.54 2.25
C ARG A 61 -16.92 1.82 2.21
N ARG A 62 -17.49 2.42 3.27
CA ARG A 62 -18.91 2.78 3.33
C ARG A 62 -19.16 4.13 2.66
N ALA A 63 -18.30 5.10 2.94
CA ALA A 63 -18.45 6.48 2.48
C ALA A 63 -17.08 7.12 2.24
N PRO A 64 -16.68 7.31 0.97
CA PRO A 64 -15.50 8.09 0.62
C PRO A 64 -15.59 9.53 1.15
N ARG A 65 -14.44 10.15 1.41
CA ARG A 65 -14.31 11.52 1.93
C ARG A 65 -13.68 12.42 0.88
N GLY A 66 -14.51 13.00 0.00
CA GLY A 66 -13.99 13.74 -1.16
C GLY A 66 -13.27 12.78 -2.12
N HIS A 67 -11.99 13.05 -2.43
CA HIS A 67 -11.16 12.13 -3.24
C HIS A 67 -10.63 10.93 -2.46
N VAL A 68 -10.77 10.90 -1.13
CA VAL A 68 -10.22 9.83 -0.30
C VAL A 68 -11.19 8.66 -0.25
N GLY A 69 -10.92 7.62 -1.03
CA GLY A 69 -11.55 6.31 -0.95
C GLY A 69 -10.65 5.27 -0.29
N PRO A 70 -11.11 4.01 -0.22
CA PRO A 70 -10.32 2.91 0.34
C PRO A 70 -9.05 2.64 -0.48
N TYR A 71 -9.08 2.85 -1.80
CA TYR A 71 -7.91 2.65 -2.65
C TYR A 71 -6.84 3.70 -2.40
N GLU A 72 -7.21 4.99 -2.39
CA GLU A 72 -6.28 6.10 -2.14
C GLU A 72 -5.66 5.99 -0.75
N PHE A 73 -6.42 5.53 0.25
CA PHE A 73 -5.90 5.30 1.59
C PHE A 73 -4.94 4.11 1.67
N ILE A 74 -5.21 2.99 0.98
CA ILE A 74 -4.27 1.86 0.89
C ILE A 74 -2.98 2.32 0.22
N LEU A 75 -3.07 2.99 -0.94
CA LEU A 75 -1.90 3.48 -1.66
C LEU A 75 -1.08 4.44 -0.80
N SER A 76 -1.73 5.38 -0.11
CA SER A 76 -1.03 6.34 0.76
C SER A 76 -0.42 5.66 1.99
N THR A 77 -1.06 4.60 2.51
CA THR A 77 -0.47 3.76 3.56
C THR A 77 0.80 3.09 3.05
N PHE A 78 0.74 2.51 1.84
CA PHE A 78 1.87 1.86 1.19
C PHE A 78 3.03 2.85 0.94
N ASP A 79 2.71 4.03 0.41
CA ASP A 79 3.67 5.10 0.16
C ASP A 79 4.37 5.57 1.45
N THR A 80 3.59 5.76 2.52
CA THR A 80 4.09 6.18 3.84
C THR A 80 5.10 5.19 4.43
N MET A 81 5.09 3.92 4.02
CA MET A 81 6.01 2.92 4.55
C MET A 81 7.40 2.95 3.92
N TYR A 82 7.57 3.59 2.75
CA TYR A 82 8.88 3.74 2.10
C TYR A 82 9.85 4.62 2.91
N SER A 83 9.33 5.57 3.69
CA SER A 83 10.15 6.50 4.47
C SER A 83 9.45 6.97 5.75
N GLU A 84 10.22 7.16 6.82
CA GLU A 84 9.71 7.63 8.12
C GLU A 84 9.24 9.08 8.08
N GLY A 85 9.66 9.86 7.08
CA GLY A 85 9.30 11.27 6.94
C GLY A 85 7.79 11.53 6.85
N GLY A 86 7.01 10.55 6.38
CA GLY A 86 5.55 10.63 6.29
C GLY A 86 4.80 10.21 7.56
N TRP A 87 5.45 9.50 8.48
CA TRP A 87 4.77 8.79 9.57
C TRP A 87 3.97 9.73 10.46
N LEU A 88 4.60 10.80 10.95
CA LEU A 88 3.96 11.75 11.87
C LEU A 88 2.68 12.37 11.28
N ASN A 89 2.73 12.84 10.03
CA ASN A 89 1.60 13.51 9.40
C ASN A 89 0.48 12.52 9.07
N PHE A 90 0.83 11.32 8.60
CA PHE A 90 -0.12 10.26 8.33
C PHE A 90 -0.82 9.78 9.61
N THR A 91 -0.08 9.53 10.70
CA THR A 91 -0.67 9.12 11.98
C THR A 91 -1.57 10.18 12.57
N ARG A 92 -1.19 11.48 12.48
CA ARG A 92 -2.08 12.58 12.92
C ARG A 92 -3.39 12.59 12.15
N ALA A 93 -3.38 12.24 10.87
CA ALA A 93 -4.60 12.17 10.06
C ALA A 93 -5.53 11.05 10.52
N ILE A 94 -4.96 9.87 10.79
CA ILE A 94 -5.70 8.74 11.36
C ILE A 94 -6.25 9.11 12.74
N SER A 95 -5.44 9.72 13.60
CA SER A 95 -5.85 10.17 14.94
C SER A 95 -7.01 11.18 14.90
N ASP A 96 -6.89 12.25 14.10
CA ASP A 96 -7.94 13.25 13.95
C ASP A 96 -9.24 12.62 13.43
N PHE A 97 -9.13 11.68 12.48
CA PHE A 97 -10.29 10.99 11.92
C PHE A 97 -10.95 10.05 12.93
N VAL A 98 -10.19 9.14 13.54
CA VAL A 98 -10.71 8.10 14.46
C VAL A 98 -11.26 8.72 15.74
N ARG A 99 -10.59 9.75 16.29
CA ARG A 99 -10.96 10.31 17.60
C ARG A 99 -12.00 11.43 17.52
N ARG A 100 -12.05 12.15 16.39
CA ARG A 100 -12.86 13.37 16.26
C ARG A 100 -13.77 13.38 15.04
N GLY A 101 -13.67 12.39 14.15
CA GLY A 101 -14.38 12.38 12.87
C GLY A 101 -13.91 13.46 11.90
N HIS A 102 -12.74 14.09 12.15
CA HIS A 102 -12.24 15.18 11.32
C HIS A 102 -11.44 14.63 10.14
N ASP A 103 -11.93 14.86 8.92
CA ASP A 103 -11.33 14.33 7.69
C ASP A 103 -10.42 15.31 6.93
N THR A 104 -10.30 16.56 7.41
CA THR A 104 -9.51 17.60 6.73
C THR A 104 -8.05 17.21 6.55
N ARG A 105 -7.41 16.71 7.62
CA ARG A 105 -6.01 16.27 7.54
C ARG A 105 -5.88 15.01 6.68
N LEU A 106 -6.83 14.09 6.79
CA LEU A 106 -6.86 12.89 5.95
C LEU A 106 -6.88 13.24 4.45
N LYS A 107 -7.75 14.17 4.04
CA LYS A 107 -7.79 14.69 2.67
C LYS A 107 -6.48 15.35 2.24
N SER A 108 -5.77 16.00 3.15
CA SER A 108 -4.49 16.67 2.83
C SER A 108 -3.30 15.72 2.66
N VAL A 109 -3.27 14.58 3.37
CA VAL A 109 -2.12 13.66 3.36
C VAL A 109 -2.31 12.47 2.43
N VAL A 110 -3.55 12.12 2.10
CA VAL A 110 -3.86 11.05 1.17
C VAL A 110 -3.73 11.53 -0.26
N LEU A 111 -3.00 10.75 -1.07
CA LEU A 111 -2.73 11.03 -2.47
C LEU A 111 -4.03 11.23 -3.27
N ASN A 112 -4.09 12.31 -4.04
CA ASN A 112 -5.21 12.60 -4.93
C ASN A 112 -4.91 12.13 -6.35
N LEU A 113 -5.16 10.85 -6.63
CA LEU A 113 -4.83 10.21 -7.91
C LEU A 113 -5.63 10.76 -9.10
N GLY A 114 -6.78 11.37 -8.86
CA GLY A 114 -7.59 12.01 -9.90
C GLY A 114 -7.11 13.40 -10.32
N SER A 115 -6.01 13.90 -9.74
CA SER A 115 -5.48 15.22 -10.12
C SER A 115 -4.77 15.16 -11.47
N PRO A 116 -4.90 16.19 -12.33
CA PRO A 116 -4.19 16.23 -13.61
C PRO A 116 -2.68 16.00 -13.45
N GLY A 117 -2.13 15.07 -14.26
CA GLY A 117 -0.70 14.72 -14.27
C GLY A 117 -0.29 13.59 -13.32
N ASN A 118 -1.19 13.11 -12.44
CA ASN A 118 -0.88 11.99 -11.54
C ASN A 118 -0.98 10.61 -12.22
N ASP A 119 -1.50 10.54 -13.44
CA ASP A 119 -1.57 9.34 -14.27
C ASP A 119 -0.21 8.96 -14.86
N ASN A 120 0.62 9.95 -15.20
CA ASN A 120 1.89 9.76 -15.90
C ASN A 120 2.85 8.78 -15.19
N PHE A 121 2.92 8.81 -13.86
CA PHE A 121 3.78 7.90 -13.10
C PHE A 121 3.38 6.44 -13.33
N LEU A 122 2.11 6.10 -13.14
CA LEU A 122 1.62 4.73 -13.32
C LEU A 122 1.70 4.30 -14.79
N SER A 123 1.43 5.21 -15.73
CA SER A 123 1.54 4.93 -17.17
C SER A 123 2.96 4.54 -17.56
N ILE A 124 3.96 5.33 -17.16
CA ILE A 124 5.37 5.04 -17.47
C ILE A 124 5.86 3.82 -16.70
N PHE A 125 5.51 3.70 -15.41
CA PHE A 125 5.89 2.55 -14.59
C PHE A 125 5.41 1.23 -15.23
N ASN A 126 4.16 1.15 -15.66
CA ASN A 126 3.62 -0.03 -16.34
C ASN A 126 4.30 -0.25 -17.70
N ALA A 127 4.46 0.79 -18.52
CA ALA A 127 5.07 0.66 -19.84
C ALA A 127 6.49 0.09 -19.77
N VAL A 128 7.31 0.59 -18.84
CA VAL A 128 8.68 0.11 -18.63
C VAL A 128 8.68 -1.25 -17.95
N SER A 129 7.99 -1.39 -16.81
CA SER A 129 8.07 -2.59 -15.99
C SER A 129 7.51 -3.83 -16.69
N CYS A 130 6.43 -3.67 -17.46
CA CYS A 130 5.81 -4.78 -18.17
C CYS A 130 6.57 -5.17 -19.46
N THR A 131 7.41 -4.29 -20.01
CA THR A 131 8.19 -4.54 -21.24
C THR A 131 9.64 -4.94 -20.96
N ASP A 132 10.21 -4.56 -19.83
CA ASP A 132 11.64 -4.81 -19.56
C ASP A 132 11.88 -6.06 -18.70
N SER A 133 10.85 -6.83 -18.34
CA SER A 133 10.98 -7.98 -17.44
C SER A 133 9.90 -9.05 -17.65
N PRO A 134 10.20 -10.33 -17.37
CA PRO A 134 9.23 -11.40 -17.52
C PRO A 134 8.17 -11.36 -16.39
N TRP A 135 6.90 -11.43 -16.80
CA TRP A 135 5.74 -11.53 -15.90
C TRP A 135 4.95 -12.81 -16.19
N PRO A 136 4.39 -13.49 -15.17
CA PRO A 136 3.45 -14.58 -15.43
C PRO A 136 2.20 -14.04 -16.15
N ALA A 137 1.90 -14.59 -17.33
CA ALA A 137 0.66 -14.28 -18.05
C ALA A 137 -0.54 -15.07 -17.48
N ASP A 138 -0.26 -16.21 -16.86
CA ASP A 138 -1.27 -17.10 -16.29
C ASP A 138 -1.87 -16.51 -14.99
N LYS A 139 -3.20 -16.42 -14.95
CA LYS A 139 -3.95 -15.88 -13.80
C LYS A 139 -3.82 -16.77 -12.57
N GLU A 140 -3.78 -18.08 -12.77
CA GLU A 140 -3.78 -19.07 -11.69
C GLU A 140 -2.50 -18.95 -10.85
N THR A 141 -1.37 -18.60 -11.48
CA THR A 141 -0.12 -18.26 -10.81
C THR A 141 -0.27 -17.06 -9.87
N TRP A 142 -0.87 -15.96 -10.33
CA TRP A 142 -1.08 -14.77 -9.49
C TRP A 142 -2.01 -15.06 -8.31
N GLU A 143 -3.10 -15.79 -8.55
CA GLU A 143 -4.07 -16.12 -7.51
C GLU A 143 -3.48 -17.08 -6.46
N ARG A 144 -2.72 -18.10 -6.89
CA ARG A 144 -2.02 -19.02 -5.99
C ARG A 144 -1.01 -18.26 -5.14
N ASP A 145 -0.12 -17.49 -5.76
CA ASP A 145 0.96 -16.81 -5.02
C ASP A 145 0.39 -15.74 -4.08
N ALA A 146 -0.67 -15.02 -4.49
CA ALA A 146 -1.38 -14.12 -3.61
C ALA A 146 -2.01 -14.86 -2.42
N ALA A 147 -2.67 -16.01 -2.65
CA ALA A 147 -3.26 -16.85 -1.62
C ALA A 147 -2.21 -17.37 -0.62
N GLU A 148 -1.04 -17.78 -1.10
CA GLU A 148 0.09 -18.18 -0.25
C GLU A 148 0.58 -16.99 0.60
N HIS A 149 0.72 -15.80 0.02
CA HIS A 149 1.20 -14.63 0.74
C HIS A 149 0.21 -14.08 1.77
N VAL A 150 -1.10 -14.06 1.50
CA VAL A 150 -2.10 -13.59 2.49
C VAL A 150 -2.19 -14.49 3.72
N ALA A 151 -1.71 -15.74 3.64
CA ALA A 151 -1.62 -16.62 4.80
C ALA A 151 -0.56 -16.14 5.82
N TRP A 152 0.42 -15.35 5.38
CA TRP A 152 1.57 -14.92 6.19
C TRP A 152 1.66 -13.41 6.39
N TYR A 153 1.08 -12.62 5.48
CA TYR A 153 1.21 -11.17 5.43
C TYR A 153 -0.16 -10.48 5.35
N PRO A 154 -0.30 -9.24 5.88
CA PRO A 154 -1.53 -8.50 5.79
C PRO A 154 -2.02 -8.33 4.36
N ASN A 155 -3.33 -8.51 4.20
CA ASN A 155 -3.97 -8.45 2.89
C ASN A 155 -3.70 -7.15 2.13
N PHE A 156 -3.47 -6.02 2.80
CA PHE A 156 -3.30 -4.74 2.12
C PHE A 156 -2.07 -4.73 1.18
N ALA A 157 -0.92 -5.25 1.62
CA ALA A 157 0.31 -5.21 0.82
C ALA A 157 0.24 -6.18 -0.36
N VAL A 158 -0.27 -7.39 -0.10
CA VAL A 158 -0.47 -8.41 -1.14
C VAL A 158 -1.48 -7.92 -2.18
N TRP A 159 -2.64 -7.43 -1.73
CA TRP A 159 -3.66 -6.88 -2.62
C TRP A 159 -3.13 -5.70 -3.43
N TYR A 160 -2.41 -4.77 -2.79
CA TYR A 160 -1.86 -3.59 -3.45
C TYR A 160 -0.91 -3.98 -4.58
N ASN A 161 0.04 -4.88 -4.31
CA ASN A 161 1.03 -5.28 -5.31
C ASN A 161 0.44 -6.15 -6.42
N SER A 162 -0.49 -7.04 -6.09
CA SER A 162 -1.22 -7.80 -7.10
C SER A 162 -2.03 -6.87 -8.01
N TRP A 163 -2.74 -5.89 -7.45
CA TRP A 163 -3.58 -4.97 -8.22
C TRP A 163 -2.78 -3.99 -9.07
N CYS A 164 -1.76 -3.33 -8.49
CA CYS A 164 -1.01 -2.28 -9.19
C CYS A 164 -0.17 -2.82 -10.36
N ASN A 165 0.27 -4.08 -10.28
CA ASN A 165 1.05 -4.71 -11.33
C ASN A 165 0.23 -5.63 -12.25
N ALA A 166 -1.09 -5.74 -12.04
CA ALA A 166 -1.96 -6.63 -12.83
C ALA A 166 -1.95 -6.29 -14.34
N ALA A 167 -1.63 -5.04 -14.69
CA ALA A 167 -1.48 -4.63 -16.09
C ALA A 167 -0.43 -5.46 -16.84
N CYS A 168 0.63 -5.91 -16.15
CA CYS A 168 1.69 -6.70 -16.77
C CYS A 168 1.26 -8.14 -17.12
N GLN A 169 0.19 -8.65 -16.53
CA GLN A 169 -0.35 -9.96 -16.88
C GLN A 169 -0.86 -10.01 -18.33
N ASN A 170 -1.47 -8.91 -18.79
CA ASN A 170 -2.12 -8.81 -20.10
C ASN A 170 -1.50 -7.72 -20.98
N TRP A 171 -0.23 -7.38 -20.74
CA TRP A 171 0.45 -6.33 -21.51
C TRP A 171 0.56 -6.75 -22.98
N PRO A 172 0.17 -5.90 -23.95
CA PRO A 172 0.04 -6.31 -25.35
C PRO A 172 1.38 -6.43 -26.09
N VAL A 173 2.48 -6.04 -25.45
CA VAL A 173 3.84 -6.10 -25.98
C VAL A 173 4.63 -7.11 -25.16
N ALA A 174 5.38 -7.97 -25.82
CA ALA A 174 6.25 -8.94 -25.15
C ALA A 174 7.41 -8.23 -24.43
N ALA A 175 7.83 -8.81 -23.31
CA ALA A 175 9.07 -8.45 -22.64
C ALA A 175 10.32 -9.04 -23.32
#